data_AF-A0AAI9NFH3-F1
#
_entry.id   AF-A0AAI9NFH3-F1
#
_cell.length_a   1.000
_cell.length_b   1.000
_cell.length_c   1.000
_cell.angle_alpha   90.00
_cell.angle_beta   90.00
_cell.angle_gamma   90.00
#
_symmetry.space_group_name_H-M   'P 1'
#
loop_
_entity.id
_entity.type
_entity.pdbx_description
1 polymer ?
#
loop_
_entity_poly.entity_id
_entity_poly.type
_entity_poly.pdbx_seq_one_letter_code
_entity_poly.pdbx_strand_id
1 'polypeptide(L)'
;MKSPSSPFARRLLAAGMLAGLLGSGLAAAQPLNPPVKVRYEEVVRSILYVPKYVALSQGYFKDAGLDVSMKTSQGTDKGMTALLSGSADIVLIGPEASIYVQNSERRSSPRYSPA
;
A
#
# COMPACT_ATOMS: atom_id res chain seq x y z
N MET A 1 30.44 -44.62 1.25
CA MET A 1 30.82 -43.29 1.80
C MET A 1 31.50 -43.49 3.15
N LYS A 2 32.73 -42.99 3.31
CA LYS A 2 33.62 -43.31 4.44
C LYS A 2 33.26 -42.42 5.64
N SER A 3 32.77 -43.02 6.73
CA SER A 3 32.47 -42.30 7.98
C SER A 3 33.74 -41.65 8.55
N PRO A 4 33.72 -40.35 8.93
CA PRO A 4 34.90 -39.68 9.49
C PRO A 4 35.16 -40.19 10.92
N SER A 5 36.31 -40.83 11.13
CA SER A 5 36.66 -41.57 12.35
C SER A 5 37.49 -40.77 13.38
N SER A 6 37.69 -39.47 13.20
CA SER A 6 38.50 -38.66 14.13
C SER A 6 37.65 -37.82 15.10
N PRO A 7 38.02 -37.75 16.40
CA PRO A 7 37.28 -36.99 17.41
C PRO A 7 37.28 -35.47 17.14
N PHE A 8 38.26 -34.98 16.38
CA PHE A 8 38.38 -33.58 15.95
C PHE A 8 37.35 -33.21 14.87
N ALA A 9 37.09 -34.10 13.91
CA ALA A 9 36.10 -33.88 12.86
C ALA A 9 34.66 -33.83 13.42
N ARG A 10 34.37 -34.64 14.46
CA ARG A 10 33.09 -34.62 15.17
C ARG A 10 32.86 -33.32 15.96
N ARG A 11 33.92 -32.74 16.55
CA ARG A 11 33.84 -31.46 17.26
C ARG A 11 33.64 -30.27 16.32
N LEU A 12 34.27 -30.29 15.14
CA LEU A 12 34.06 -29.29 14.10
C LEU A 12 32.65 -29.36 13.49
N LEU A 13 32.10 -30.56 13.28
CA LEU A 13 30.70 -30.71 12.85
C LEU A 13 29.70 -30.22 13.91
N ALA A 14 29.95 -30.52 15.19
CA ALA A 14 29.08 -30.07 16.29
C ALA A 14 29.10 -28.53 16.47
N ALA A 15 30.27 -27.90 16.32
CA ALA A 15 30.40 -26.44 16.35
C ALA A 15 29.71 -25.76 15.14
N GLY A 16 29.77 -26.39 13.96
CA GLY A 16 29.06 -25.92 12.77
C GLY A 16 27.54 -26.01 12.89
N MET A 17 27.01 -27.05 13.54
CA MET A 17 25.56 -27.17 13.80
C MET A 17 25.05 -26.13 14.81
N LEU A 18 25.85 -25.75 15.82
CA LEU A 18 25.44 -24.73 16.80
C LEU A 18 25.45 -23.32 16.21
N ALA A 19 26.37 -23.02 15.27
CA ALA A 19 26.39 -21.75 14.54
C ALA A 19 25.25 -21.63 13.49
N GLY A 20 24.84 -22.76 12.89
CA GLY A 20 23.71 -22.80 11.96
C GLY A 20 22.35 -22.53 12.62
N LEU A 21 22.18 -22.91 13.88
CA LEU A 21 20.96 -22.66 14.66
C LEU A 21 20.83 -21.23 15.19
N LEU A 22 21.93 -20.46 15.29
CA LEU A 22 21.89 -19.05 15.70
C LEU A 22 21.72 -18.09 14.51
N GLY A 23 22.15 -18.47 13.31
CA GLY A 23 22.07 -17.64 12.10
C GLY A 23 20.70 -17.58 11.41
N SER A 24 19.74 -18.42 11.81
CA SER A 24 18.42 -18.55 11.20
C SER A 24 17.30 -17.85 11.98
N GLY A 25 17.61 -17.18 13.09
CA GLY A 25 16.62 -16.63 14.03
C GLY A 25 16.28 -15.15 13.89
N LEU A 26 17.00 -14.36 13.08
CA LEU A 26 16.65 -12.96 12.85
C LEU A 26 15.61 -12.84 11.74
N ALA A 27 14.47 -13.52 11.91
CA ALA A 27 13.27 -13.19 11.17
C ALA A 27 12.86 -11.79 11.63
N ALA A 28 13.12 -10.78 10.80
CA ALA A 28 12.58 -9.44 10.98
C ALA A 28 11.08 -9.59 11.26
N ALA A 29 10.65 -9.15 12.44
CA ALA A 29 9.26 -9.25 12.86
C ALA A 29 8.39 -8.61 11.78
N GLN A 30 7.70 -9.42 10.98
CA GLN A 30 6.74 -8.90 10.03
C GLN A 30 5.59 -8.29 10.84
N PRO A 31 5.15 -7.06 10.52
CA PRO A 31 4.05 -6.45 11.23
C PRO A 31 2.84 -7.39 11.22
N LEU A 32 2.22 -7.57 12.40
CA LEU A 32 1.13 -8.52 12.62
C LEU A 32 -0.06 -8.32 11.67
N ASN A 33 -0.19 -7.12 11.08
CA ASN A 33 -1.11 -6.82 10.00
C ASN A 33 -0.35 -6.17 8.82
N PRO A 34 -0.60 -6.61 7.57
CA PRO A 34 -0.04 -5.96 6.40
C PRO A 34 -0.57 -4.52 6.28
N PRO A 35 0.25 -3.56 5.82
CA PRO A 35 -0.20 -2.19 5.60
C PRO A 35 -1.39 -2.13 4.62
N VAL A 36 -2.34 -1.24 4.89
CA VAL A 36 -3.47 -1.00 3.99
C VAL A 36 -2.98 -0.18 2.80
N LYS A 37 -3.13 -0.72 1.59
CA LYS A 37 -2.76 -0.04 0.36
C LYS A 37 -3.77 1.05 0.03
N VAL A 38 -3.27 2.24 -0.32
CA VAL A 38 -4.10 3.37 -0.75
C VAL A 38 -3.51 3.96 -2.03
N ARG A 39 -4.32 4.02 -3.09
CA ARG A 39 -3.98 4.64 -4.37
C ARG A 39 -4.62 6.02 -4.42
N TYR A 40 -3.80 7.03 -4.18
CA TYR A 40 -4.21 8.43 -4.18
C TYR A 40 -3.83 9.07 -5.52
N GLU A 41 -4.77 9.73 -6.18
CA GLU A 41 -4.48 10.61 -7.30
C GLU A 41 -4.86 12.07 -7.01
N GLU A 42 -4.17 13.01 -7.68
CA GLU A 42 -4.54 14.43 -7.68
C GLU A 42 -4.45 15.00 -9.09
N VAL A 43 -5.31 15.96 -9.43
CA VAL A 43 -5.32 16.53 -10.80
C VAL A 43 -4.31 17.66 -11.00
N VAL A 44 -3.86 18.28 -9.91
CA VAL A 44 -2.89 19.37 -9.94
C VAL A 44 -2.00 19.28 -8.71
N ARG A 45 -0.71 19.61 -8.87
CA ARG A 45 0.18 19.80 -7.73
C ARG A 45 0.04 21.22 -7.22
N SER A 46 -0.40 21.36 -5.98
CA SER A 46 -0.63 22.66 -5.35
C SER A 46 0.07 22.76 -4.00
N ILE A 47 0.47 23.97 -3.63
CA ILE A 47 1.03 24.26 -2.30
C ILE A 47 0.04 23.93 -1.18
N LEU A 48 -1.27 23.95 -1.46
CA LEU A 48 -2.31 23.57 -0.52
C LEU A 48 -2.17 22.11 -0.05
N TYR A 49 -1.46 21.27 -0.80
CA TYR A 49 -1.27 19.85 -0.50
C TYR A 49 0.09 19.56 0.15
N VAL A 50 0.85 20.61 0.53
CA VAL A 50 2.13 20.48 1.26
C VAL A 50 2.03 19.57 2.48
N PRO A 51 1.02 19.68 3.37
CA PRO A 51 0.92 18.78 4.52
C PRO A 51 0.90 17.30 4.12
N LYS A 52 0.21 16.95 3.03
CA LYS A 52 0.16 15.60 2.49
C LYS A 52 1.52 15.18 1.89
N TYR A 53 2.21 16.05 1.16
CA TYR A 53 3.55 15.72 0.65
C TYR A 53 4.56 15.51 1.79
N VAL A 54 4.49 16.32 2.85
CA VAL A 54 5.31 16.14 4.05
C VAL A 54 5.00 14.79 4.70
N ALA A 55 3.73 14.42 4.85
CA ALA A 55 3.35 13.12 5.40
C ALA A 55 3.86 11.93 4.57
N LEU A 56 3.87 12.04 3.25
CA LEU A 56 4.49 11.05 2.35
C LEU A 56 6.00 10.97 2.56
N SER A 57 6.70 12.12 2.62
CA SER A 57 8.15 12.18 2.75
C SER A 57 8.66 11.76 4.13
N GLN A 58 7.93 12.09 5.18
CA GLN A 58 8.30 11.80 6.58
C GLN A 58 7.86 10.42 7.04
N GLY A 59 7.14 9.66 6.21
CA GLY A 59 6.73 8.29 6.53
C GLY A 59 5.51 8.18 7.45
N TYR A 60 4.82 9.28 7.76
CA TYR A 60 3.67 9.27 8.68
C TYR A 60 2.55 8.31 8.28
N PHE A 61 2.35 8.10 6.96
CA PHE A 61 1.40 7.10 6.49
C PHE A 61 1.85 5.67 6.83
N LYS A 62 3.14 5.36 6.68
CA LYS A 62 3.69 4.05 7.02
C LYS A 62 3.58 3.78 8.52
N ASP A 63 3.87 4.79 9.34
CA ASP A 63 3.72 4.71 10.81
C ASP A 63 2.26 4.47 11.22
N ALA A 64 1.30 4.98 10.43
CA ALA A 64 -0.13 4.72 10.59
C ALA A 64 -0.59 3.38 9.97
N GLY A 65 0.32 2.56 9.43
CA GLY A 65 -0.01 1.29 8.79
C GLY A 65 -0.61 1.42 7.38
N LEU A 66 -0.37 2.53 6.69
CA LEU A 66 -0.84 2.82 5.34
C LEU A 66 0.31 2.80 4.33
N ASP A 67 0.14 2.04 3.24
CA ASP A 67 1.02 2.07 2.07
C ASP A 67 0.38 2.94 0.98
N VAL A 68 0.70 4.24 1.02
CA VAL A 68 0.11 5.23 0.13
C VAL A 68 0.97 5.42 -1.12
N SER A 69 0.37 5.16 -2.28
CA SER A 69 0.93 5.49 -3.59
C SER A 69 0.25 6.74 -4.15
N MET A 70 1.04 7.64 -4.77
CA MET A 70 0.54 8.92 -5.29
C MET A 70 0.83 9.07 -6.77
N LYS A 71 -0.17 9.48 -7.55
CA LYS A 71 -0.03 9.86 -8.96
C LYS A 71 -0.73 11.19 -9.26
N THR A 72 -0.28 11.88 -10.29
CA THR A 72 -0.99 13.04 -10.83
C THR A 72 -1.85 12.61 -12.03
N SER A 73 -3.16 12.79 -11.95
CA SER A 73 -4.09 12.58 -13.06
C SER A 73 -3.98 13.75 -14.04
N GLN A 74 -4.06 13.45 -15.34
CA GLN A 74 -4.06 14.47 -16.39
C GLN A 74 -5.48 15.06 -16.55
N GLY A 75 -5.92 15.82 -15.54
CA GLY A 75 -7.23 16.46 -15.49
C GLY A 75 -8.32 15.66 -14.78
N THR A 76 -9.43 16.35 -14.50
CA THR A 76 -10.57 15.85 -13.71
C THR A 76 -11.20 14.61 -14.31
N ASP A 77 -11.37 14.54 -15.63
CA ASP A 77 -11.99 13.40 -16.29
C ASP A 77 -11.21 12.11 -16.08
N LYS A 78 -9.87 12.19 -16.16
CA LYS A 78 -8.98 11.04 -15.94
C LYS A 78 -8.95 10.62 -14.47
N GLY A 79 -8.93 11.58 -13.56
CA GLY A 79 -9.04 11.30 -12.13
C GLY A 79 -10.35 10.61 -11.78
N MET A 80 -11.49 11.15 -12.26
CA MET A 80 -12.81 10.57 -12.03
C MET A 80 -12.94 9.18 -12.68
N THR A 81 -12.41 8.99 -13.89
CA THR A 81 -12.35 7.67 -14.54
C THR A 81 -11.59 6.67 -13.66
N ALA A 82 -10.43 7.06 -13.13
CA ALA A 82 -9.62 6.18 -12.27
C ALA A 82 -10.34 5.82 -10.97
N LEU A 83 -11.09 6.75 -10.39
CA LEU A 83 -11.91 6.49 -9.20
C LEU A 83 -13.04 5.50 -9.50
N LEU A 84 -13.83 5.77 -10.54
CA LEU A 84 -14.99 4.95 -10.90
C LEU A 84 -14.60 3.55 -11.41
N SER A 85 -13.43 3.42 -12.06
CA SER A 85 -12.90 2.13 -12.50
C SER A 85 -12.22 1.33 -11.38
N GLY A 86 -12.12 1.88 -10.17
CA GLY A 86 -11.40 1.28 -9.06
C GLY A 86 -9.88 1.20 -9.29
N SER A 87 -9.33 2.03 -10.16
CA SER A 87 -7.88 2.18 -10.37
C SER A 87 -7.23 3.14 -9.36
N ALA A 88 -8.01 4.05 -8.78
CA ALA A 88 -7.67 4.88 -7.65
C ALA A 88 -8.69 4.68 -6.52
N ASP A 89 -8.26 4.82 -5.27
CA ASP A 89 -9.12 4.74 -4.09
C ASP A 89 -9.59 6.13 -3.65
N ILE A 90 -8.74 7.14 -3.85
CA ILE A 90 -9.00 8.54 -3.52
C ILE A 90 -8.50 9.39 -4.67
N VAL A 91 -9.29 10.38 -5.10
CA VAL A 91 -8.87 11.37 -6.09
C VAL A 91 -9.21 12.77 -5.62
N LEU A 92 -8.20 13.63 -5.54
CA LEU A 92 -8.37 15.03 -5.19
C LEU A 92 -8.66 15.86 -6.44
N ILE A 93 -9.92 16.27 -6.58
CA ILE A 93 -10.46 17.04 -7.70
C ILE A 93 -11.38 18.16 -7.20
N GLY A 94 -11.74 19.07 -8.11
CA GLY A 94 -12.78 20.06 -7.82
C GLY A 94 -14.12 19.39 -7.47
N PRO A 95 -14.89 19.93 -6.52
CA PRO A 95 -16.14 19.32 -6.04
C PRO A 95 -17.23 19.24 -7.12
N GLU A 96 -17.16 20.12 -8.12
CA GLU A 96 -18.11 20.20 -9.23
C GLU A 96 -18.34 18.84 -9.91
N ALA A 97 -17.25 18.16 -10.31
CA ALA A 97 -17.35 16.88 -11.01
C ALA A 97 -18.01 15.79 -10.14
N SER A 98 -17.73 15.80 -8.84
CA SER A 98 -18.35 14.86 -7.89
C SER A 98 -19.87 15.05 -7.84
N ILE A 99 -20.33 16.31 -7.84
CA ILE A 99 -21.77 16.63 -7.86
C ILE A 99 -22.42 16.19 -9.17
N TYR A 100 -21.78 16.41 -10.32
CA TYR A 100 -22.36 15.99 -11.60
C TYR A 100 -22.46 14.48 -11.76
N VAL A 101 -21.43 13.73 -11.34
CA VAL A 101 -21.44 12.27 -11.36
C VAL A 101 -22.57 11.76 -10.46
N GLN A 102 -22.63 12.22 -9.21
CA GLN A 102 -23.68 11.84 -8.26
C GLN A 102 -25.09 12.12 -8.80
N ASN A 103 -25.30 13.29 -9.41
CA ASN A 103 -26.59 13.66 -9.99
C ASN A 103 -26.95 12.81 -11.22
N SER A 104 -25.96 12.39 -11.99
CA SER A 104 -26.16 11.54 -13.16
C SER A 104 -26.53 10.12 -12.77
N GLU A 105 -25.88 9.56 -11.75
CA GLU A 105 -26.26 8.26 -11.16
C GLU A 105 -27.68 8.27 -10.60
N ARG A 106 -28.07 9.33 -9.88
CA ARG A 106 -29.44 9.45 -9.35
C ARG A 106 -30.50 9.45 -10.45
N ARG A 107 -30.19 10.01 -11.63
CA ARG A 107 -31.12 10.01 -12.79
C ARG A 107 -31.15 8.67 -13.51
N SER A 108 -30.05 7.94 -13.58
CA SER A 108 -29.96 6.65 -14.29
C SER A 108 -30.41 5.45 -13.44
N SER A 109 -30.44 5.58 -12.10
CA SER A 109 -31.02 4.58 -11.22
C SER A 109 -32.53 4.43 -11.47
N PRO A 110 -33.10 3.20 -11.52
CA PRO A 110 -34.55 3.01 -11.62
C PRO A 110 -35.23 3.75 -10.47
N ARG A 111 -36.05 4.76 -10.78
CA ARG A 111 -36.88 5.39 -9.76
C ARG A 111 -37.75 4.30 -9.17
N TYR A 112 -37.65 4.08 -7.86
CA TYR A 112 -38.61 3.26 -7.13
C TYR A 112 -40.01 3.78 -7.45
N SER A 113 -40.77 3.01 -8.23
CA SER A 113 -42.16 3.27 -8.52
C SER A 113 -42.95 2.56 -7.43
N PRO A 114 -43.50 3.26 -6.41
CA PRO A 114 -44.46 2.62 -5.53
C PRO A 114 -45.64 2.15 -6.39
N ALA A 115 -46.02 0.90 -6.18
CA ALA A 115 -47.23 0.30 -6.76
C ALA A 115 -48.49 0.94 -6.17
#